data_AF-A0A1M3E268-F1
#
_entry.id   AF-A0A1M3E268-F1
#
_cell.length_a   1.000
_cell.length_b   1.000
_cell.length_c   1.000
_cell.angle_alpha   90.00
_cell.angle_beta   90.00
_cell.angle_gamma   90.00
#
_symmetry.space_group_name_H-M   'P 1'
#
loop_
_entity.id
_entity.type
_entity.pdbx_description
1 polymer ?
#
loop_
_entity_poly.entity_id
_entity_poly.type
_entity_poly.pdbx_seq_one_letter_code
_entity_poly.pdbx_strand_id
1 'polypeptide(L)'
;MFSWNRDLGIMIQIALMCITLMMLIAKKSKLGKGIPFFISAIAVGIAVEIFCFIIIHSDKNISTTPVYVIGVNLLVFLLFFLYFHSVLEEKNLKRTSLFILIFFLVSYAGFALLTAHFFERFPFIYYGIELLLLCINIFLLLRQTFNSDRVLVIKYYYPFWICLGLLILYLGVAPLLVVSQKASELMNLNVFFVVLFGVNVVGYLILLIGIFYAKKIEVI
;
A
#
# COMPACT_ATOMS: atom_id res chain seq x y z
N MET A 1 -29.04 -16.78 0.49
CA MET A 1 -28.36 -15.59 1.04
C MET A 1 -26.87 -15.92 1.10
N PHE A 2 -26.03 -15.30 0.26
CA PHE A 2 -24.60 -15.65 0.19
C PHE A 2 -23.90 -15.09 1.45
N SER A 3 -23.54 -15.95 2.40
CA SER A 3 -22.73 -15.55 3.57
C SER A 3 -21.26 -15.58 3.15
N TRP A 4 -20.68 -14.42 2.87
CA TRP A 4 -19.26 -14.31 2.55
C TRP A 4 -18.43 -14.75 3.76
N ASN A 5 -17.54 -15.74 3.57
CA ASN A 5 -16.62 -16.17 4.61
C ASN A 5 -15.45 -15.18 4.68
N ARG A 6 -15.53 -14.24 5.62
CA ARG A 6 -14.53 -13.17 5.82
C ARG A 6 -13.16 -13.74 6.17
N ASP A 7 -13.13 -14.77 7.02
CA ASP A 7 -11.88 -15.37 7.49
C ASP A 7 -11.14 -16.05 6.33
N LEU A 8 -11.88 -16.77 5.48
CA LEU A 8 -11.32 -17.36 4.26
C LEU A 8 -10.76 -16.27 3.32
N GLY A 9 -11.47 -15.15 3.17
CA GLY A 9 -11.01 -14.01 2.37
C GLY A 9 -9.68 -13.43 2.88
N ILE A 10 -9.56 -13.23 4.20
CA ILE A 10 -8.34 -12.74 4.84
C ILE A 10 -7.19 -13.74 4.66
N MET A 11 -7.44 -15.04 4.88
CA MET A 11 -6.42 -16.08 4.67
C MET A 11 -5.90 -16.11 3.23
N ILE A 12 -6.79 -16.00 2.24
CA ILE A 12 -6.40 -15.93 0.83
C ILE A 12 -5.57 -14.68 0.56
N GLN A 13 -5.93 -13.53 1.13
CA GLN A 13 -5.18 -12.28 0.99
C GLN A 13 -3.77 -12.41 1.59
N ILE A 14 -3.63 -12.93 2.81
CA ILE A 14 -2.34 -13.18 3.44
C ILE A 14 -1.50 -14.14 2.58
N ALA A 15 -2.08 -15.24 2.10
CA ALA A 15 -1.39 -16.17 1.22
C ALA A 15 -0.87 -15.48 -0.06
N LEU A 16 -1.68 -14.62 -0.66
CA LEU A 16 -1.31 -13.85 -1.85
C LEU A 16 -0.19 -12.83 -1.58
N MET A 17 -0.22 -12.17 -0.42
CA MET A 17 0.86 -11.30 0.04
C MET A 17 2.17 -12.09 0.23
N CYS A 18 2.11 -13.28 0.85
CA CYS A 18 3.26 -14.16 1.02
C CYS A 18 3.85 -14.60 -0.33
N ILE A 19 3.02 -15.01 -1.29
CA ILE A 19 3.46 -15.36 -2.65
C ILE A 19 4.15 -14.16 -3.30
N THR A 20 3.56 -12.97 -3.17
CA THR A 20 4.14 -11.72 -3.69
C THR A 20 5.50 -11.45 -3.06
N LEU A 21 5.63 -11.58 -1.74
CA LEU A 21 6.89 -11.38 -1.01
C LEU A 21 7.97 -12.37 -1.47
N MET A 22 7.65 -13.66 -1.55
CA MET A 22 8.59 -14.69 -2.02
C MET A 22 9.10 -14.38 -3.43
N MET A 23 8.19 -13.98 -4.33
CA MET A 23 8.53 -13.62 -5.70
C MET A 23 9.39 -12.35 -5.79
N LEU A 24 9.10 -11.34 -4.95
CA LEU A 24 9.92 -10.12 -4.85
C LEU A 24 11.34 -10.45 -4.42
N ILE A 25 11.51 -11.29 -3.40
CA ILE A 25 12.82 -11.70 -2.88
C ILE A 25 13.57 -12.50 -3.95
N ALA A 26 12.92 -13.47 -4.59
CA ALA A 26 13.51 -14.33 -5.62
C ALA A 26 14.01 -13.54 -6.83
N LYS A 27 13.30 -12.48 -7.24
CA LYS A 27 13.65 -11.67 -8.41
C LYS A 27 14.29 -10.32 -8.09
N LYS A 28 14.68 -10.04 -6.84
CA LYS A 28 15.16 -8.72 -6.37
C LYS A 28 16.20 -8.05 -7.29
N SER A 29 17.10 -8.81 -7.90
CA SER A 29 18.15 -8.30 -8.79
C SER A 29 17.62 -7.68 -10.10
N LYS A 30 16.37 -7.99 -10.49
CA LYS A 30 15.73 -7.55 -11.73
C LYS A 30 14.71 -6.42 -11.52
N LEU A 31 14.43 -6.04 -10.28
CA LEU A 31 13.31 -5.15 -9.93
C LEU A 31 13.72 -3.66 -9.82
N GLY A 32 15.02 -3.37 -9.91
CA GLY A 32 15.55 -2.01 -9.92
C GLY A 32 16.02 -1.51 -8.54
N LYS A 33 16.41 -0.24 -8.50
CA LYS A 33 16.88 0.43 -7.28
C LYS A 33 15.72 0.61 -6.29
N GLY A 34 16.04 0.64 -4.99
CA GLY A 34 15.05 0.90 -3.96
C GLY A 34 14.15 -0.27 -3.58
N ILE A 35 14.17 -1.38 -4.33
CA ILE A 35 13.29 -2.53 -4.08
C ILE A 35 13.32 -3.10 -2.65
N PRO A 36 14.44 -3.06 -1.88
CA PRO A 36 14.42 -3.51 -0.50
C PRO A 36 13.38 -2.77 0.37
N PHE A 37 13.15 -1.47 0.14
CA PHE A 37 12.12 -0.72 0.87
C PHE A 37 10.72 -1.26 0.57
N PHE A 38 10.42 -1.57 -0.69
CA PHE A 38 9.14 -2.16 -1.08
C PHE A 38 8.96 -3.58 -0.53
N ILE A 39 10.02 -4.39 -0.55
CA ILE A 39 10.02 -5.73 0.08
C ILE A 39 9.70 -5.63 1.57
N SER A 40 10.38 -4.72 2.28
CA SER A 40 10.12 -4.47 3.69
C SER A 40 8.68 -3.99 3.93
N ALA A 41 8.12 -3.14 3.06
CA ALA A 41 6.75 -2.67 3.19
C ALA A 41 5.75 -3.83 3.12
N ILE A 42 5.91 -4.73 2.15
CA ILE A 42 5.07 -5.93 2.03
C ILE A 42 5.27 -6.86 3.24
N ALA A 43 6.50 -7.06 3.70
CA ALA A 43 6.78 -7.89 4.87
C ALA A 43 6.14 -7.35 6.15
N VAL A 44 6.24 -6.04 6.40
CA VAL A 44 5.58 -5.37 7.53
C VAL A 44 4.06 -5.48 7.40
N GLY A 45 3.51 -5.28 6.20
CA GLY A 45 2.09 -5.45 5.94
C GLY A 45 1.59 -6.86 6.27
N ILE A 46 2.33 -7.91 5.87
CA ILE A 46 2.01 -9.31 6.22
C ILE A 46 2.04 -9.50 7.73
N ALA A 47 3.07 -8.98 8.41
CA ALA A 47 3.20 -9.13 9.86
C ALA A 47 2.01 -8.49 10.60
N VAL A 48 1.57 -7.31 10.15
CA VAL A 48 0.37 -6.63 10.69
C VAL A 48 -0.88 -7.47 10.46
N GLU A 49 -1.12 -7.93 9.23
CA GLU A 49 -2.30 -8.75 8.89
C GLU A 49 -2.36 -10.04 9.70
N ILE A 50 -1.24 -10.77 9.81
CA ILE A 50 -1.16 -12.00 10.61
C ILE A 50 -1.41 -11.69 12.09
N PHE A 51 -0.79 -10.65 12.63
CA PHE A 51 -0.96 -10.28 14.04
C PHE A 51 -2.42 -9.90 14.35
N CYS A 52 -3.04 -9.08 13.51
CA CYS A 52 -4.45 -8.71 13.62
C CYS A 52 -5.36 -9.92 13.50
N PHE A 53 -5.10 -10.82 12.56
CA PHE A 53 -5.85 -12.06 12.39
C PHE A 53 -5.79 -12.93 13.66
N ILE A 54 -4.61 -13.11 14.25
CA ILE A 54 -4.42 -13.88 15.49
C ILE A 54 -5.16 -13.24 16.66
N ILE A 55 -5.04 -11.92 16.85
CA ILE A 55 -5.71 -11.20 17.95
C ILE A 55 -7.22 -11.34 17.85
N ILE A 56 -7.81 -11.08 16.68
CA ILE A 56 -9.28 -11.15 16.51
C ILE A 56 -9.84 -12.54 16.86
N HIS A 57 -9.06 -13.60 16.60
CA HIS A 57 -9.45 -14.98 16.92
C HIS A 57 -9.14 -15.39 18.36
N SER A 58 -8.18 -14.73 19.02
CA SER A 58 -7.77 -15.06 20.39
C SER A 58 -8.57 -14.28 21.44
N ASP A 59 -8.76 -12.98 21.22
CA ASP A 59 -9.54 -12.11 22.11
C ASP A 59 -10.21 -10.97 21.31
N LYS A 60 -11.53 -11.03 21.23
CA LYS A 60 -12.34 -10.05 20.48
C LYS A 60 -12.42 -8.68 21.15
N ASN A 61 -11.99 -8.56 22.41
CA ASN A 61 -12.06 -7.31 23.16
C ASN A 61 -10.83 -6.42 22.95
N ILE A 62 -9.76 -6.96 22.39
CA ILE A 62 -8.53 -6.19 22.09
C ILE A 62 -8.70 -5.50 20.74
N SER A 63 -8.63 -4.16 20.75
CA SER A 63 -8.67 -3.36 19.53
C SER A 63 -7.39 -3.57 18.71
N THR A 64 -7.54 -3.93 17.44
CA THR A 64 -6.44 -4.02 16.47
C THR A 64 -6.11 -2.67 15.83
N THR A 65 -6.90 -1.62 16.09
CA THR A 65 -6.72 -0.29 15.50
C THR A 65 -5.32 0.30 15.73
N PRO A 66 -4.73 0.26 16.94
CA PRO A 66 -3.39 0.82 17.16
C PRO A 66 -2.34 0.13 16.29
N VAL A 67 -2.47 -1.19 16.09
CA VAL A 67 -1.56 -1.98 15.26
C VAL A 67 -1.65 -1.55 13.80
N TYR A 68 -2.86 -1.30 13.28
CA TYR A 68 -3.02 -0.79 11.92
C TYR A 68 -2.49 0.64 11.76
N VAL A 69 -2.76 1.52 12.72
CA VAL A 69 -2.32 2.93 12.68
C VAL A 69 -0.79 3.06 12.76
N ILE A 70 -0.12 2.18 13.49
CA ILE A 70 1.35 2.19 13.57
C ILE A 70 1.94 1.36 12.43
N GLY A 71 1.45 0.14 12.24
CA GLY A 71 2.00 -0.81 11.28
C GLY A 71 1.77 -0.40 9.83
N VAL A 72 0.53 -0.06 9.46
CA VAL A 72 0.19 0.29 8.08
C VAL A 72 0.39 1.79 7.86
N ASN A 73 -0.34 2.64 8.57
CA ASN A 73 -0.34 4.09 8.32
C ASN A 73 1.06 4.70 8.56
N LEU A 74 1.79 4.33 9.63
CA LEU A 74 3.16 4.81 9.79
C LEU A 74 4.17 3.98 8.97
N LEU A 75 4.38 2.72 9.32
CA LEU A 75 5.56 1.98 8.83
C LEU A 75 5.47 1.61 7.35
N VAL A 76 4.33 1.07 6.88
CA VAL A 76 4.18 0.67 5.46
C VAL A 76 4.23 1.89 4.54
N PHE A 77 3.51 2.96 4.84
CA PHE A 77 3.55 4.19 4.03
C PHE A 77 4.93 4.87 4.06
N LEU A 78 5.61 4.89 5.21
CA LEU A 78 6.98 5.38 5.30
C LEU A 78 7.90 4.63 4.33
N LEU A 79 7.80 3.30 4.30
CA LEU A 79 8.59 2.46 3.40
C LEU A 79 8.23 2.68 1.93
N PHE A 80 6.96 2.94 1.60
CA PHE A 80 6.59 3.36 0.24
C PHE A 80 7.18 4.71 -0.14
N PHE A 81 7.17 5.72 0.74
CA PHE A 81 7.77 7.01 0.44
C PHE A 81 9.29 6.93 0.29
N LEU A 82 9.96 6.14 1.13
CA LEU A 82 11.39 5.84 0.98
C LEU A 82 11.68 5.11 -0.34
N TYR A 83 10.82 4.15 -0.72
CA TYR A 83 10.90 3.49 -2.02
C TYR A 83 10.81 4.51 -3.16
N PHE A 84 9.77 5.34 -3.22
CA PHE A 84 9.60 6.32 -4.29
C PHE A 84 10.76 7.32 -4.34
N HIS A 85 11.20 7.83 -3.19
CA HIS A 85 12.35 8.72 -3.12
C HIS A 85 13.63 8.10 -3.70
N SER A 86 13.85 6.81 -3.41
CA SER A 86 15.05 6.08 -3.87
C SER A 86 15.05 5.74 -5.36
N VAL A 87 13.88 5.61 -5.97
CA VAL A 87 13.71 5.24 -7.39
C VAL A 87 13.75 6.46 -8.31
N LEU A 88 13.31 7.62 -7.83
CA LEU A 88 13.50 8.86 -8.55
C LEU A 88 15.00 9.09 -8.82
N GLU A 89 15.32 9.76 -9.91
CA GLU A 89 16.69 10.06 -10.33
C GLU A 89 16.88 11.55 -10.57
N GLU A 90 15.87 12.21 -11.12
CA GLU A 90 15.89 13.65 -11.34
C GLU A 90 15.96 14.40 -10.00
N LYS A 91 16.95 15.28 -9.87
CA LYS A 91 17.27 16.01 -8.63
C LYS A 91 16.08 16.82 -8.11
N ASN A 92 15.31 17.43 -9.00
CA ASN A 92 14.12 18.21 -8.66
C ASN A 92 13.01 17.33 -8.10
N LEU A 93 12.70 16.21 -8.78
CA LEU A 93 11.67 15.27 -8.32
C LEU A 93 12.04 14.62 -6.99
N LYS A 94 13.32 14.26 -6.80
CA LYS A 94 13.84 13.77 -5.51
C LYS A 94 13.63 14.77 -4.39
N ARG A 95 13.90 16.06 -4.63
CA ARG A 95 13.70 17.12 -3.65
C ARG A 95 12.23 17.25 -3.27
N THR A 96 11.31 17.21 -4.24
CA THR A 96 9.86 17.19 -3.98
C THR A 96 9.44 15.96 -3.17
N SER A 97 9.93 14.77 -3.53
CA SER A 97 9.65 13.54 -2.78
C SER A 97 10.18 13.59 -1.34
N LEU A 98 11.34 14.22 -1.11
CA LEU A 98 11.86 14.46 0.24
C LEU A 98 10.96 15.39 1.05
N PHE A 99 10.45 16.47 0.45
CA PHE A 99 9.48 17.33 1.11
C PHE A 99 8.20 16.57 1.49
N ILE A 100 7.71 15.69 0.61
CA ILE A 100 6.55 14.83 0.91
C ILE A 100 6.85 13.90 2.09
N LEU A 101 8.03 13.27 2.13
CA LEU A 101 8.45 12.40 3.23
C LEU A 101 8.48 13.14 4.58
N ILE A 102 9.07 14.34 4.60
CA ILE A 102 9.11 15.18 5.82
C ILE A 102 7.70 15.59 6.22
N PHE A 103 6.88 16.05 5.25
CA PHE A 103 5.50 16.46 5.50
C PHE A 103 4.65 15.30 6.04
N PHE A 104 4.84 14.08 5.53
CA PHE A 104 4.19 12.87 6.05
C PHE A 104 4.52 12.63 7.53
N LEU A 105 5.81 12.66 7.91
CA LEU A 105 6.24 12.43 9.29
C LEU A 105 5.74 13.52 10.24
N VAL A 106 5.82 14.79 9.84
CA VAL A 106 5.31 15.92 10.63
C VAL A 106 3.79 15.82 10.76
N SER A 107 3.08 15.45 9.70
CA SER A 107 1.63 15.24 9.75
C SER A 107 1.26 14.09 10.67
N TYR A 108 1.97 12.96 10.60
CA TYR A 108 1.75 11.82 11.52
C TYR A 108 1.90 12.25 12.97
N ALA A 109 3.01 12.91 13.30
CA ALA A 109 3.29 13.38 14.65
C ALA A 109 2.26 14.42 15.12
N GLY A 110 1.87 15.37 14.25
CA GLY A 110 0.85 16.35 14.53
C GLY A 110 -0.50 15.72 14.85
N PHE A 111 -0.97 14.77 14.03
CA PHE A 111 -2.22 14.07 14.28
C PHE A 111 -2.15 13.19 15.54
N ALA A 112 -1.04 12.48 15.77
CA ALA A 112 -0.83 11.66 16.95
C ALA A 112 -0.83 12.46 18.27
N LEU A 113 -0.36 13.71 18.24
CA LEU A 113 -0.30 14.58 19.43
C LEU A 113 -1.58 15.40 19.65
N LEU A 114 -2.27 15.80 18.56
CA LEU A 114 -3.38 16.75 18.64
C LEU A 114 -4.77 16.10 18.51
N THR A 115 -4.86 14.88 17.98
CA THR A 115 -6.15 14.20 17.76
C THR A 115 -6.42 13.21 18.88
N ALA A 116 -7.47 13.47 19.66
CA ALA A 116 -7.94 12.52 20.66
C ALA A 116 -8.31 11.18 20.00
N HIS A 117 -7.96 10.06 20.65
CA HIS A 117 -8.26 8.71 20.19
C HIS A 117 -7.65 8.33 18.81
N PHE A 118 -6.57 9.00 18.37
CA PHE A 118 -5.90 8.72 17.09
C PHE A 118 -5.50 7.25 16.90
N PHE A 119 -5.06 6.59 17.97
CA PHE A 119 -4.67 5.18 17.95
C PHE A 119 -5.86 4.23 18.22
N GLU A 120 -6.93 4.72 18.83
CA GLU A 120 -8.08 3.90 19.24
C GLU A 120 -9.12 3.78 18.12
N ARG A 121 -9.25 4.81 17.29
CA ARG A 121 -10.17 4.87 16.15
C ARG A 121 -9.39 5.09 14.86
N PHE A 122 -9.83 4.47 13.77
CA PHE A 122 -9.18 4.62 12.48
C PHE A 122 -9.19 6.09 12.02
N PRO A 123 -8.03 6.74 11.82
CA PRO A 123 -7.94 8.18 11.58
C PRO A 123 -8.19 8.50 10.11
N PHE A 124 -9.46 8.50 9.70
CA PHE A 124 -9.87 8.61 8.30
C PHE A 124 -9.36 9.87 7.58
N ILE A 125 -9.39 11.03 8.25
CA ILE A 125 -8.88 12.30 7.67
C ILE A 125 -7.38 12.17 7.39
N TYR A 126 -6.63 11.62 8.34
CA TYR A 126 -5.20 11.41 8.20
C TYR A 126 -4.89 10.43 7.07
N TYR A 127 -5.63 9.31 6.99
CA TYR A 127 -5.52 8.36 5.88
C TYR A 127 -5.78 9.02 4.51
N GLY A 128 -6.74 9.94 4.42
CA GLY A 128 -6.97 10.72 3.20
C GLY A 128 -5.76 11.58 2.79
N ILE A 129 -5.07 12.18 3.77
CA ILE A 129 -3.82 12.92 3.52
C ILE A 129 -2.73 11.96 3.04
N GLU A 130 -2.54 10.81 3.68
CA GLU A 130 -1.56 9.80 3.29
C GLU A 130 -1.76 9.32 1.84
N LEU A 131 -3.02 9.04 1.47
CA LEU A 131 -3.36 8.67 0.10
C LEU A 131 -3.03 9.76 -0.91
N LEU A 132 -3.31 11.02 -0.58
CA LEU A 132 -2.98 12.14 -1.46
C LEU A 132 -1.47 12.24 -1.66
N LEU A 133 -0.68 12.12 -0.60
CA LEU A 133 0.79 12.12 -0.68
C LEU A 133 1.33 10.92 -1.48
N LEU A 134 0.71 9.75 -1.36
CA LEU A 134 1.01 8.58 -2.18
C LEU A 134 0.72 8.83 -3.65
N CYS A 135 -0.43 9.40 -3.99
CA CYS A 135 -0.79 9.77 -5.36
C CYS A 135 0.22 10.74 -5.96
N ILE A 136 0.66 11.74 -5.19
CA ILE A 136 1.68 12.69 -5.65
C ILE A 136 3.02 11.96 -5.92
N ASN A 137 3.48 11.08 -5.03
CA ASN A 137 4.72 10.31 -5.28
C ASN A 137 4.62 9.42 -6.52
N ILE A 138 3.48 8.75 -6.71
CA ILE A 138 3.20 7.96 -7.90
C ILE A 138 3.24 8.83 -9.15
N PHE A 139 2.61 10.01 -9.11
CA PHE A 139 2.65 10.97 -10.20
C PHE A 139 4.07 11.42 -10.54
N LEU A 140 4.91 11.73 -9.54
CA LEU A 140 6.32 12.08 -9.76
C LEU A 140 7.08 10.97 -10.49
N LEU A 141 6.89 9.71 -10.06
CA LEU A 141 7.55 8.58 -10.70
C LEU A 141 7.05 8.34 -12.14
N LEU A 142 5.74 8.43 -12.37
CA LEU A 142 5.15 8.28 -13.70
C LEU A 142 5.60 9.41 -14.64
N ARG A 143 5.67 10.65 -14.14
CA ARG A 143 6.21 11.79 -14.90
C ARG A 143 7.65 11.55 -15.33
N GLN A 144 8.52 11.08 -14.44
CA GLN A 144 9.90 10.72 -14.79
C GLN A 144 9.93 9.60 -15.84
N THR A 145 9.08 8.58 -15.66
CA THR A 145 9.07 7.40 -16.52
C THR A 145 8.61 7.73 -17.94
N PHE A 146 7.53 8.50 -18.08
CA PHE A 146 6.96 8.86 -19.38
C PHE A 146 7.78 9.91 -20.14
N ASN A 147 8.56 10.73 -19.43
CA ASN A 147 9.49 11.69 -20.05
C ASN A 147 10.90 11.10 -20.26
N SER A 148 11.04 9.77 -20.27
CA SER A 148 12.31 9.07 -20.48
C SER A 148 12.13 7.90 -21.44
N ASP A 149 13.23 7.36 -21.96
CA ASP A 149 13.23 6.19 -22.85
C ASP A 149 12.65 4.92 -22.19
N ARG A 150 12.48 4.93 -20.86
CA ARG A 150 11.82 3.84 -20.10
C ARG A 150 10.38 3.60 -20.57
N VAL A 151 9.72 4.59 -21.15
CA VAL A 151 8.36 4.43 -21.70
C VAL A 151 8.31 3.32 -22.77
N LEU A 152 9.37 3.17 -23.56
CA LEU A 152 9.46 2.15 -24.62
C LEU A 152 9.55 0.72 -24.07
N VAL A 153 10.04 0.57 -22.83
CA VAL A 153 10.23 -0.71 -22.14
C VAL A 153 9.38 -0.82 -20.88
N ILE A 154 8.28 -0.06 -20.79
CA ILE A 154 7.47 0.07 -19.58
C ILE A 154 6.95 -1.26 -19.04
N LYS A 155 6.64 -2.21 -19.94
CA LYS A 155 6.24 -3.58 -19.60
C LYS A 155 7.26 -4.29 -18.69
N TYR A 156 8.55 -4.01 -18.89
CA TYR A 156 9.65 -4.63 -18.15
C TYR A 156 10.09 -3.82 -16.93
N TYR A 157 9.61 -2.58 -16.78
CA TYR A 157 9.99 -1.66 -15.71
C TYR A 157 9.12 -1.86 -14.46
N TYR A 158 9.63 -2.62 -13.49
CA TYR A 158 8.86 -2.99 -12.30
C TYR A 158 8.28 -1.80 -11.49
N PRO A 159 8.98 -0.65 -11.33
CA PRO A 159 8.42 0.48 -10.60
C PRO A 159 7.10 1.01 -11.16
N PHE A 160 6.83 0.84 -12.46
CA PHE A 160 5.53 1.15 -13.04
C PHE A 160 4.42 0.24 -12.52
N TRP A 161 4.69 -1.07 -12.43
CA TRP A 161 3.74 -2.04 -11.88
C TRP A 161 3.46 -1.80 -10.40
N ILE A 162 4.46 -1.34 -9.63
CA ILE A 162 4.27 -0.90 -8.24
C ILE A 162 3.28 0.27 -8.17
N CYS A 163 3.43 1.30 -9.02
CA CYS A 163 2.47 2.41 -9.07
C CYS A 163 1.04 1.90 -9.30
N LEU A 164 0.86 1.03 -10.30
CA LEU A 164 -0.47 0.52 -10.65
C LEU A 164 -1.06 -0.33 -9.52
N GLY A 165 -0.27 -1.23 -8.93
CA GLY A 165 -0.68 -2.07 -7.81
C GLY A 165 -1.06 -1.24 -6.59
N LEU A 166 -0.24 -0.24 -6.21
CA LEU A 166 -0.52 0.63 -5.06
C LEU A 166 -1.75 1.53 -5.28
N LEU A 167 -1.96 2.05 -6.50
CA LEU A 167 -3.19 2.79 -6.81
C LEU A 167 -4.42 1.91 -6.58
N ILE A 168 -4.42 0.67 -7.07
CA ILE A 168 -5.57 -0.22 -6.86
C ILE A 168 -5.73 -0.56 -5.37
N LEU A 169 -4.65 -0.99 -4.70
CA LEU A 169 -4.70 -1.43 -3.31
C LEU A 169 -5.14 -0.33 -2.34
N TYR A 170 -4.70 0.91 -2.53
CA TYR A 170 -4.92 1.98 -1.57
C TYR A 170 -6.00 2.98 -2.01
N LEU A 171 -6.02 3.35 -3.30
CA LEU A 171 -7.07 4.22 -3.84
C LEU A 171 -8.38 3.45 -4.03
N GLY A 172 -8.33 2.18 -4.45
CA GLY A 172 -9.52 1.34 -4.61
C GLY A 172 -10.25 1.09 -3.30
N VAL A 173 -9.54 1.14 -2.16
CA VAL A 173 -10.11 0.99 -0.82
C VAL A 173 -10.66 2.31 -0.27
N ALA A 174 -10.21 3.46 -0.75
CA ALA A 174 -10.61 4.76 -0.21
C ALA A 174 -12.12 5.06 -0.33
N PRO A 175 -12.80 4.85 -1.48
CA PRO A 175 -14.24 5.00 -1.59
C PRO A 175 -14.99 4.06 -0.64
N LEU A 176 -14.47 2.84 -0.44
CA LEU A 176 -15.07 1.85 0.45
C LEU A 176 -15.05 2.34 1.90
N LEU A 177 -13.94 2.94 2.32
CA LEU A 177 -13.81 3.51 3.67
C LEU A 177 -14.75 4.72 3.88
N VAL A 178 -14.90 5.60 2.89
CA VAL A 178 -15.89 6.71 2.94
C VAL A 178 -17.30 6.16 3.11
N VAL A 179 -17.65 5.14 2.31
CA VAL A 179 -18.97 4.51 2.36
C VAL A 179 -19.16 3.85 3.72
N SER A 180 -18.18 3.13 4.26
CA SER A 180 -18.30 2.45 5.57
C SER A 180 -18.63 3.38 6.74
N GLN A 181 -18.18 4.64 6.71
CA GLN A 181 -18.46 5.62 7.76
C GLN A 181 -19.81 6.31 7.61
N LYS A 182 -20.34 6.39 6.37
CA LYS A 182 -21.64 7.01 6.08
C LYS A 182 -22.78 6.00 5.90
N ALA A 183 -22.46 4.71 5.80
CA ALA A 183 -23.38 3.65 5.41
C ALA A 183 -23.76 2.72 6.57
N SER A 184 -24.14 3.28 7.72
CA SER A 184 -25.09 2.56 8.57
C SER A 184 -26.42 2.28 7.84
N GLU A 185 -26.69 2.96 6.71
CA GLU A 185 -27.98 2.89 5.99
C GLU A 185 -27.92 2.46 4.51
N LEU A 186 -26.76 2.43 3.83
CA LEU A 186 -26.72 2.37 2.34
C LEU A 186 -26.13 1.09 1.71
N MET A 187 -25.35 0.27 2.44
CA MET A 187 -24.65 -0.87 1.82
C MET A 187 -24.65 -2.09 2.73
N ASN A 188 -24.94 -3.26 2.14
CA ASN A 188 -24.78 -4.54 2.82
C ASN A 188 -23.29 -4.79 3.11
N LEU A 189 -22.94 -4.98 4.39
CA LEU A 189 -21.56 -5.28 4.84
C LEU A 189 -20.89 -6.40 4.02
N ASN A 190 -21.64 -7.40 3.56
CA ASN A 190 -21.07 -8.48 2.74
C ASN A 190 -20.57 -7.96 1.38
N VAL A 191 -21.27 -7.02 0.76
CA VAL A 191 -20.83 -6.43 -0.52
C VAL A 191 -19.56 -5.62 -0.30
N PHE A 192 -19.46 -4.88 0.81
CA PHE A 192 -18.23 -4.15 1.16
C PHE A 192 -17.02 -5.09 1.24
N PHE A 193 -17.14 -6.20 1.98
CA PHE A 193 -16.03 -7.17 2.11
C PHE A 193 -15.68 -7.87 0.80
N VAL A 194 -16.66 -8.17 -0.06
CA VAL A 194 -16.40 -8.76 -1.38
C VAL A 194 -15.64 -7.78 -2.29
N VAL A 195 -16.03 -6.51 -2.31
CA VAL A 195 -15.33 -5.50 -3.11
C VAL A 195 -13.92 -5.25 -2.56
N LEU A 196 -13.77 -5.15 -1.24
CA LEU A 196 -12.46 -5.02 -0.59
C LEU A 196 -11.54 -6.19 -0.93
N PHE A 197 -12.04 -7.43 -0.86
CA PHE A 197 -11.31 -8.62 -1.27
C PHE A 197 -10.92 -8.57 -2.75
N GLY A 198 -11.86 -8.22 -3.64
CA GLY A 198 -11.60 -8.12 -5.07
C GLY A 198 -10.51 -7.10 -5.42
N VAL A 199 -10.56 -5.91 -4.81
CA VAL A 199 -9.54 -4.86 -4.98
C VAL A 199 -8.16 -5.36 -4.53
N ASN A 200 -8.08 -6.04 -3.38
CA ASN A 200 -6.83 -6.62 -2.88
C ASN A 200 -6.27 -7.67 -3.84
N VAL A 201 -7.11 -8.63 -4.26
CA VAL A 201 -6.71 -9.69 -5.21
C VAL A 201 -6.17 -9.07 -6.51
N VAL A 202 -6.90 -8.13 -7.11
CA VAL A 202 -6.48 -7.47 -8.35
C VAL A 202 -5.17 -6.71 -8.14
N GLY A 203 -5.03 -5.96 -7.05
CA GLY A 203 -3.82 -5.21 -6.73
C GLY A 203 -2.57 -6.09 -6.62
N TYR A 204 -2.65 -7.19 -5.88
CA TYR A 204 -1.52 -8.13 -5.77
C TYR A 204 -1.26 -8.93 -7.05
N LEU A 205 -2.29 -9.27 -7.83
CA LEU A 205 -2.09 -9.91 -9.14
C LEU A 205 -1.31 -8.99 -10.09
N ILE A 206 -1.60 -7.68 -10.08
CA ILE A 206 -0.83 -6.70 -10.87
C ILE A 206 0.65 -6.66 -10.44
N LEU A 207 0.92 -6.68 -9.13
CA LEU A 207 2.30 -6.77 -8.64
C LEU A 207 2.97 -8.06 -9.11
N LEU A 208 2.30 -9.21 -9.01
CA LEU A 208 2.83 -10.50 -9.48
C LEU A 208 3.10 -10.52 -10.99
N ILE A 209 2.19 -9.99 -11.80
CA ILE A 209 2.37 -9.82 -13.25
C ILE A 209 3.60 -8.95 -13.52
N GLY A 210 3.75 -7.84 -12.79
CA GLY A 210 4.91 -6.98 -12.87
C GLY A 210 6.22 -7.71 -12.55
N ILE A 211 6.25 -8.50 -11.48
CA ILE A 211 7.42 -9.30 -11.08
C ILE A 211 7.73 -10.35 -12.16
N PHE A 212 6.70 -10.93 -12.76
CA PHE A 212 6.87 -11.93 -13.82
C PHE A 212 7.57 -11.32 -15.04
N TYR A 213 7.11 -10.15 -15.49
CA TYR A 213 7.68 -9.47 -16.65
C TYR A 213 8.96 -8.70 -16.37
N ALA A 214 9.27 -8.35 -15.12
CA ALA A 214 10.42 -7.53 -14.78
C ALA A 214 11.74 -8.09 -15.34
N LYS A 215 12.48 -7.20 -16.03
CA LYS A 215 13.84 -7.45 -16.52
C LYS A 215 14.77 -6.38 -15.95
N LYS A 216 16.06 -6.72 -15.82
CA LYS A 216 17.08 -5.73 -15.47
C LYS A 216 17.16 -4.73 -16.62
N ILE A 217 16.75 -3.49 -16.36
CA ILE A 217 16.88 -2.38 -17.32
C ILE A 217 18.12 -1.61 -16.89
N GLU A 218 19.18 -1.74 -17.69
CA GLU A 218 20.32 -0.84 -17.61
C GLU A 218 19.93 0.41 -18.41
N VAL A 219 19.82 1.52 -17.71
CA VAL A 219 19.54 2.82 -18.33
C VAL A 219 20.86 3.24 -18.97
N ILE A 220 20.89 3.27 -20.30
CA ILE A 220 21.98 3.85 -21.10
C ILE A 220 21.99 5.36 -20.88
#